data_AF-A0A0K3ATK3-F1
#
_entry.id   AF-A0A0K3ATK3-F1
#
_cell.length_a   1.000
_cell.length_b   1.000
_cell.length_c   1.000
_cell.angle_alpha   90.00
_cell.angle_beta   90.00
_cell.angle_gamma   90.00
#
_symmetry.space_group_name_H-M   'P 1'
#
loop_
_entity.id
_entity.type
_entity.pdbx_description
1 polymer ?
#
loop_
_entity_poly.entity_id
_entity_poly.type
_entity_poly.pdbx_seq_one_letter_code
_entity_poly.pdbx_strand_id
1 'polypeptide(L)'
;TKVGAERFGGEFKAYDAIDAAPEEKARGITISTAHVEYQTANRHYAHVDCPGHADYIKNMITGAAQMDGAILVVAATDGPMPQTREHVLLARQVGVPSIVVALNKSDMVDDEEILELVELEVRELLNEYEFPGDDTPIVRVSALKALEGDAEWASKIVELMDAVDDFIVEPERAVDQPFLMPIEDVFSITGRGTVVTGRVERGIVKVGEEIEIIGLRPTTKTTCTGVEMFRKLLDEGRAGDNIGALLRGTKKEDVERGQVLAKPGSITPHTNFSSQVYVLTKEEGGRHTPFFANYHPQFYFRTTDVTGSITLEEGV
;
A
#
# COMPACT_ATOMS: atom_id res chain seq x y z
N THR A 1 7.42 -5.92 -13.63
CA THR A 1 7.36 -4.89 -14.69
C THR A 1 7.91 -5.37 -16.04
N LYS A 2 9.13 -5.92 -16.16
CA LYS A 2 9.71 -6.36 -17.46
C LYS A 2 8.83 -7.34 -18.22
N VAL A 3 8.57 -8.51 -17.62
CA VAL A 3 7.76 -9.58 -18.20
C VAL A 3 6.36 -9.07 -18.58
N GLY A 4 5.76 -8.25 -17.71
CA GLY A 4 4.47 -7.61 -17.97
C GLY A 4 4.52 -6.67 -19.19
N ALA A 5 5.53 -5.81 -19.29
CA ALA A 5 5.70 -4.90 -20.42
C ALA A 5 5.93 -5.64 -21.74
N GLU A 6 6.72 -6.73 -21.71
CA GLU A 6 6.97 -7.57 -22.88
C GLU A 6 5.73 -8.32 -23.37
N ARG A 7 4.85 -8.74 -22.44
CA ARG A 7 3.70 -9.59 -22.75
C ARG A 7 2.39 -8.84 -22.96
N PHE A 8 2.16 -7.77 -22.20
CA PHE A 8 0.90 -7.01 -22.16
C PHE A 8 1.05 -5.54 -22.58
N GLY A 9 2.27 -5.09 -22.89
CA GLY A 9 2.59 -3.68 -23.11
C GLY A 9 2.76 -2.89 -21.81
N GLY A 10 3.25 -1.65 -21.92
CA GLY A 10 3.54 -0.76 -20.78
C GLY A 10 5.01 -0.34 -20.71
N GLU A 11 5.36 0.43 -19.68
CA GLU A 11 6.75 0.89 -19.46
C GLU A 11 7.47 -0.02 -18.47
N PHE A 12 8.63 -0.54 -18.88
CA PHE A 12 9.52 -1.27 -17.99
C PHE A 12 10.28 -0.30 -17.07
N LYS A 13 10.16 -0.50 -15.75
CA LYS A 13 11.07 0.09 -14.75
C LYS A 13 12.12 -0.93 -14.33
N ALA A 14 13.39 -0.57 -14.52
CA ALA A 14 14.55 -1.34 -14.08
C ALA A 14 14.74 -1.27 -12.56
N TYR A 15 15.47 -2.23 -12.00
CA TYR A 15 15.73 -2.34 -10.55
C TYR A 15 16.26 -1.02 -9.95
N ASP A 16 17.29 -0.44 -10.55
CA ASP A 16 17.92 0.82 -10.11
C ASP A 16 17.00 2.07 -10.24
N ALA A 17 15.85 1.93 -10.89
CA ALA A 17 14.83 2.97 -11.01
C ALA A 17 13.67 2.78 -10.01
N ILE A 18 13.61 1.62 -9.34
CA ILE A 18 12.70 1.34 -8.22
C ILE A 18 13.41 1.74 -6.93
N ASP A 19 14.61 1.19 -6.68
CA ASP A 19 15.54 1.62 -5.63
C ASP A 19 16.34 2.84 -6.10
N ALA A 20 15.65 3.96 -6.28
CA ALA A 20 16.23 5.14 -6.91
C ALA A 20 17.07 6.01 -5.97
N ALA A 21 16.85 5.93 -4.65
CA ALA A 21 17.52 6.83 -3.72
C ALA A 21 19.02 6.50 -3.62
N PRO A 22 19.91 7.51 -3.50
CA PRO A 22 21.35 7.28 -3.36
C PRO A 22 21.71 6.37 -2.19
N GLU A 23 20.94 6.42 -1.10
CA GLU A 23 21.13 5.60 0.09
C GLU A 23 20.67 4.14 -0.12
N GLU A 24 19.59 3.93 -0.89
CA GLU A 24 19.10 2.59 -1.27
C GLU A 24 20.13 1.89 -2.15
N LYS A 25 20.67 2.58 -3.16
CA LYS A 25 21.73 2.04 -4.04
C LYS A 25 23.02 1.70 -3.29
N ALA A 26 23.38 2.50 -2.29
CA ALA A 26 24.59 2.28 -1.50
C ALA A 26 24.46 1.11 -0.53
N ARG A 27 23.25 0.83 -0.03
CA ARG A 27 22.99 -0.21 0.96
C ARG A 27 22.40 -1.51 0.37
N GLY A 28 21.87 -1.46 -0.85
CA GLY A 28 21.20 -2.60 -1.49
C GLY A 28 19.92 -3.01 -0.78
N ILE A 29 19.24 -2.07 -0.12
CA ILE A 29 17.96 -2.28 0.56
C ILE A 29 16.99 -1.17 0.19
N THR A 30 15.73 -1.51 -0.01
CA THR A 30 14.63 -0.56 -0.19
C THR A 30 14.39 0.19 1.11
N ILE A 31 14.26 1.52 1.05
CA ILE A 31 14.06 2.40 2.21
C ILE A 31 12.70 3.09 2.09
N SER A 32 12.42 3.63 0.90
CA SER A 32 11.19 4.32 0.55
C SER A 32 10.28 3.41 -0.27
N THR A 33 8.97 3.57 -0.10
CA THR A 33 8.00 2.81 -0.91
C THR A 33 8.04 3.28 -2.36
N ALA A 34 8.22 2.35 -3.30
CA ALA A 34 8.23 2.67 -4.71
C ALA A 34 6.90 2.29 -5.36
N HIS A 35 6.34 3.18 -6.17
CA HIS A 35 5.12 2.91 -6.93
C HIS A 35 5.49 2.55 -8.37
N VAL A 36 5.09 1.35 -8.79
CA VAL A 36 5.25 0.87 -10.16
C VAL A 36 3.91 0.41 -10.72
N GLU A 37 3.75 0.56 -12.03
CA GLU A 37 2.53 0.17 -12.73
C GLU A 37 2.83 -0.93 -13.72
N TYR A 38 1.87 -1.83 -13.87
CA TYR A 38 1.85 -2.84 -14.90
C TYR A 38 0.43 -3.34 -15.07
N GLN A 39 0.18 -4.11 -16.13
CA GLN A 39 -1.13 -4.66 -16.42
C GLN A 39 -1.03 -6.13 -16.81
N THR A 40 -2.10 -6.87 -16.56
CA THR A 40 -2.36 -8.19 -17.14
C THR A 40 -3.37 -8.04 -18.27
N ALA A 41 -3.86 -9.14 -18.82
CA ALA A 41 -4.99 -9.10 -19.74
C ALA A 41 -6.30 -8.66 -19.06
N ASN A 42 -6.41 -8.86 -17.74
CA ASN A 42 -7.66 -8.66 -17.00
C ASN A 42 -7.68 -7.33 -16.25
N ARG A 43 -6.54 -6.89 -15.68
CA ARG A 43 -6.49 -5.78 -14.72
C ARG A 43 -5.29 -4.87 -14.93
N HIS A 44 -5.43 -3.64 -14.43
CA HIS A 44 -4.34 -2.69 -14.28
C HIS A 44 -3.94 -2.61 -12.81
N TYR A 45 -2.65 -2.70 -12.54
CA TYR A 45 -2.09 -2.76 -11.19
C TYR A 45 -1.25 -1.52 -10.89
N ALA A 46 -1.52 -0.91 -9.74
CA ALA A 46 -0.59 -0.06 -9.04
C ALA A 46 0.08 -0.90 -7.94
N HIS A 47 1.36 -1.20 -8.09
CA HIS A 47 2.13 -2.00 -7.17
C HIS A 47 2.97 -1.08 -6.27
N VAL A 48 2.84 -1.27 -4.97
CA VAL A 48 3.63 -0.58 -3.95
C VAL A 48 4.69 -1.54 -3.44
N ASP A 49 5.95 -1.28 -3.78
CA ASP A 49 7.08 -2.05 -3.26
C ASP A 49 7.42 -1.55 -1.86
N CYS A 50 7.37 -2.45 -0.87
CA CYS A 50 7.54 -2.13 0.54
C CYS A 50 8.87 -2.65 1.09
N PRO A 51 9.55 -1.87 1.94
CA PRO A 51 10.83 -2.29 2.51
C PRO A 51 10.64 -3.47 3.47
N GLY A 52 11.53 -4.47 3.38
CA GLY A 52 11.53 -5.66 4.25
C GLY A 52 12.42 -5.58 5.49
N HIS A 53 13.18 -4.50 5.64
CA HIS A 53 14.08 -4.34 6.78
C HIS A 53 13.32 -3.80 8.00
N ALA A 54 13.59 -4.35 9.19
CA ALA A 54 12.89 -4.03 10.44
C ALA A 54 12.82 -2.52 10.74
N ASP A 55 13.91 -1.79 10.46
CA ASP A 55 13.98 -0.33 10.67
C ASP A 55 12.97 0.49 9.85
N TYR A 56 12.42 -0.07 8.76
CA TYR A 56 11.54 0.64 7.82
C TYR A 56 10.11 0.09 7.79
N ILE A 57 9.72 -0.73 8.76
CA ILE A 57 8.36 -1.28 8.92
C ILE A 57 7.28 -0.19 8.92
N LYS A 58 7.59 1.01 9.43
CA LYS A 58 6.67 2.16 9.41
C LYS A 58 6.23 2.54 7.98
N ASN A 59 7.13 2.43 7.02
CA ASN A 59 6.85 2.72 5.61
C ASN A 59 6.01 1.59 4.99
N MET A 60 6.20 0.35 5.45
CA MET A 60 5.34 -0.77 5.09
C MET A 60 3.90 -0.57 5.60
N ILE A 61 3.69 -0.18 6.87
CA ILE A 61 2.34 0.06 7.45
C ILE A 61 1.55 1.08 6.63
N THR A 62 2.20 2.16 6.22
CA THR A 62 1.55 3.22 5.42
C THR A 62 1.23 2.76 3.99
N GLY A 63 2.09 1.95 3.37
CA GLY A 63 1.82 1.35 2.05
C GLY A 63 0.75 0.25 2.09
N ALA A 64 0.82 -0.64 3.08
CA ALA A 64 -0.06 -1.80 3.21
C ALA A 64 -1.51 -1.43 3.54
N ALA A 65 -1.75 -0.30 4.21
CA ALA A 65 -3.09 0.26 4.41
C ALA A 65 -3.82 0.61 3.08
N GLN A 66 -3.09 0.68 1.97
CA GLN A 66 -3.65 0.93 0.64
C GLN A 66 -3.78 -0.35 -0.20
N MET A 67 -3.36 -1.52 0.29
CA MET A 67 -3.29 -2.73 -0.53
C MET A 67 -4.63 -3.48 -0.56
N ASP A 68 -5.16 -3.68 -1.76
CA ASP A 68 -6.30 -4.56 -2.00
C ASP A 68 -5.91 -6.05 -1.94
N GLY A 69 -4.62 -6.33 -1.89
CA GLY A 69 -4.01 -7.63 -1.67
C GLY A 69 -2.48 -7.51 -1.76
N ALA A 70 -1.75 -8.49 -1.23
CA ALA A 70 -0.29 -8.45 -1.18
C ALA A 70 0.36 -9.66 -1.86
N ILE A 71 1.57 -9.46 -2.38
CA ILE A 71 2.44 -10.55 -2.83
C ILE A 71 3.51 -10.76 -1.75
N LEU A 72 3.44 -11.88 -1.04
CA LEU A 72 4.45 -12.25 -0.04
C LEU A 72 5.61 -12.97 -0.73
N VAL A 73 6.78 -12.34 -0.74
CA VAL A 73 7.99 -12.94 -1.32
C VAL A 73 8.77 -13.67 -0.23
N VAL A 74 8.96 -14.98 -0.40
CA VAL A 74 9.74 -15.82 0.52
C VAL A 74 10.86 -16.48 -0.28
N ALA A 75 12.10 -16.46 0.22
CA ALA A 75 13.20 -17.14 -0.45
C ALA A 75 13.15 -18.64 -0.14
N ALA A 76 13.11 -19.48 -1.17
CA ALA A 76 13.14 -20.93 -1.07
C ALA A 76 14.37 -21.47 -0.32
N THR A 77 15.48 -20.74 -0.37
CA THR A 77 16.73 -21.09 0.32
C THR A 77 16.68 -20.86 1.83
N ASP A 78 15.85 -19.93 2.28
CA ASP A 78 15.87 -19.41 3.66
C ASP A 78 14.59 -19.77 4.43
N GLY A 79 13.47 -19.98 3.73
CA GLY A 79 12.16 -20.18 4.33
C GLY A 79 11.58 -18.90 4.97
N PRO A 80 10.50 -19.04 5.75
CA PRO A 80 9.89 -17.91 6.45
C PRO A 80 10.79 -17.39 7.57
N MET A 81 11.27 -16.15 7.40
CA MET A 81 12.14 -15.46 8.36
C MET A 81 11.32 -14.63 9.37
N PRO A 82 11.92 -14.12 10.47
CA PRO A 82 11.21 -13.27 11.42
C PRO A 82 10.47 -12.09 10.77
N GLN A 83 11.08 -11.45 9.77
CA GLN A 83 10.46 -10.35 9.01
C GLN A 83 9.27 -10.83 8.17
N THR A 84 9.32 -12.05 7.63
CA THR A 84 8.18 -12.67 6.94
C THR A 84 6.99 -12.80 7.90
N ARG A 85 7.25 -13.26 9.12
CA ARG A 85 6.25 -13.38 10.19
C ARG A 85 5.60 -12.03 10.53
N GLU A 86 6.46 -11.03 10.76
CA GLU A 86 6.05 -9.68 11.10
C GLU A 86 5.24 -9.01 9.98
N HIS A 87 5.63 -9.22 8.72
CA HIS A 87 4.89 -8.70 7.57
C HIS A 87 3.50 -9.30 7.42
N VAL A 88 3.35 -10.61 7.63
CA VAL A 88 2.03 -11.27 7.58
C VAL A 88 1.14 -10.75 8.71
N LEU A 89 1.67 -10.64 9.93
CA LEU A 89 0.95 -10.07 11.07
C LEU A 89 0.49 -8.63 10.76
N LEU A 90 1.39 -7.78 10.29
CA LEU A 90 1.08 -6.38 9.99
C LEU A 90 0.09 -6.24 8.84
N ALA A 91 0.23 -7.05 7.78
CA ALA A 91 -0.72 -7.09 6.66
C ALA A 91 -2.14 -7.40 7.17
N ARG A 92 -2.27 -8.36 8.09
CA ARG A 92 -3.57 -8.66 8.73
C ARG A 92 -4.10 -7.46 9.51
N GLN A 93 -3.26 -6.81 10.33
CA GLN A 93 -3.67 -5.70 11.18
C GLN A 93 -4.07 -4.44 10.41
N VAL A 94 -3.44 -4.16 9.27
CA VAL A 94 -3.79 -3.03 8.41
C VAL A 94 -4.93 -3.36 7.43
N GLY A 95 -5.46 -4.57 7.48
CA GLY A 95 -6.67 -4.97 6.75
C GLY A 95 -6.43 -5.46 5.32
N VAL A 96 -5.23 -5.94 4.98
CA VAL A 96 -4.99 -6.59 3.69
C VAL A 96 -5.85 -7.86 3.61
N PRO A 97 -6.75 -7.98 2.62
CA PRO A 97 -7.76 -9.04 2.62
C PRO A 97 -7.23 -10.38 2.11
N SER A 98 -6.20 -10.38 1.26
CA SER A 98 -5.68 -11.59 0.62
C SER A 98 -4.20 -11.48 0.31
N ILE A 99 -3.49 -12.60 0.38
CA ILE A 99 -2.07 -12.73 0.09
C ILE A 99 -1.89 -13.80 -0.99
N VAL A 100 -1.03 -13.55 -1.96
CA VAL A 100 -0.47 -14.56 -2.87
C VAL A 100 1.02 -14.69 -2.56
N VAL A 101 1.57 -15.91 -2.58
CA VAL A 101 2.98 -16.13 -2.23
C VAL A 101 3.82 -16.35 -3.48
N ALA A 102 4.92 -15.62 -3.58
CA ALA A 102 5.99 -15.88 -4.53
C ALA A 102 7.16 -16.56 -3.79
N LEU A 103 7.30 -17.87 -3.96
CA LEU A 103 8.43 -18.63 -3.43
C LEU A 103 9.62 -18.42 -4.37
N ASN A 104 10.44 -17.41 -4.06
CA ASN A 104 11.50 -16.90 -4.92
C ASN A 104 12.83 -17.64 -4.71
N LYS A 105 13.77 -17.48 -5.64
CA LYS A 105 15.06 -18.21 -5.67
C LYS A 105 14.88 -19.74 -5.76
N SER A 106 13.77 -20.22 -6.31
CA SER A 106 13.57 -21.67 -6.50
C SER A 106 14.59 -22.28 -7.45
N ASP A 107 15.25 -21.47 -8.28
CA ASP A 107 16.33 -21.93 -9.16
C ASP A 107 17.62 -22.31 -8.43
N MET A 108 17.72 -22.01 -7.13
CA MET A 108 18.86 -22.32 -6.27
C MET A 108 18.63 -23.58 -5.41
N VAL A 109 17.45 -24.19 -5.49
CA VAL A 109 17.05 -25.35 -4.70
C VAL A 109 16.70 -26.48 -5.66
N ASP A 110 17.58 -27.48 -5.73
CA ASP A 110 17.41 -28.64 -6.62
C ASP A 110 16.54 -29.76 -6.01
N ASP A 111 16.27 -29.68 -4.70
CA ASP A 111 15.53 -30.69 -3.94
C ASP A 111 14.05 -30.30 -3.77
N GLU A 112 13.18 -31.09 -4.38
CA GLU A 112 11.73 -30.91 -4.34
C GLU A 112 11.17 -31.02 -2.92
N GLU A 113 11.74 -31.90 -2.07
CA GLU A 113 11.27 -32.08 -0.69
C GLU A 113 11.51 -30.83 0.15
N ILE A 114 12.60 -30.09 -0.11
CA ILE A 114 12.90 -28.83 0.56
C ILE A 114 11.88 -27.76 0.15
N LEU A 115 11.54 -27.68 -1.15
CA LEU A 115 10.55 -26.73 -1.64
C LEU A 115 9.18 -26.99 -1.02
N GLU A 116 8.73 -28.25 -1.01
CA GLU A 116 7.46 -28.65 -0.38
C GLU A 116 7.44 -28.35 1.13
N LEU A 117 8.56 -28.56 1.83
CA LEU A 117 8.67 -28.23 3.25
C LEU A 117 8.52 -26.72 3.49
N VAL A 118 9.21 -25.89 2.71
CA VAL A 118 9.11 -24.43 2.84
C VAL A 118 7.71 -23.95 2.50
N GLU A 119 7.04 -24.53 1.50
CA GLU A 119 5.63 -24.23 1.21
C GLU A 119 4.75 -24.53 2.41
N LEU A 120 4.91 -25.69 3.05
CA LEU A 120 4.16 -26.08 4.24
C LEU A 120 4.37 -25.08 5.38
N GLU A 121 5.61 -24.69 5.67
CA GLU A 121 5.92 -23.70 6.72
C GLU A 121 5.27 -22.33 6.43
N VAL A 122 5.21 -21.91 5.16
CA VAL A 122 4.53 -20.67 4.77
C VAL A 122 3.02 -20.79 4.94
N ARG A 123 2.42 -21.95 4.61
CA ARG A 123 0.98 -22.17 4.84
C ARG A 123 0.64 -22.12 6.32
N GLU A 124 1.44 -22.78 7.16
CA GLU A 124 1.27 -22.74 8.61
C GLU A 124 1.36 -21.31 9.15
N LEU A 125 2.33 -20.53 8.66
CA LEU A 125 2.47 -19.11 9.01
C LEU A 125 1.23 -18.28 8.61
N LEU A 126 0.69 -18.48 7.41
CA LEU A 126 -0.51 -17.79 6.96
C LEU A 126 -1.71 -18.15 7.83
N ASN A 127 -1.87 -19.45 8.15
CA ASN A 127 -2.92 -19.95 9.03
C ASN A 127 -2.80 -19.38 10.46
N GLU A 128 -1.56 -19.25 10.98
CA GLU A 128 -1.27 -18.66 12.31
C GLU A 128 -1.85 -17.24 12.46
N TYR A 129 -1.83 -16.45 11.38
CA TYR A 129 -2.34 -15.08 11.35
C TYR A 129 -3.67 -14.92 10.60
N GLU A 130 -4.48 -15.98 10.56
CA GLU A 130 -5.85 -15.98 10.05
C GLU A 130 -5.99 -15.65 8.54
N PHE A 131 -4.95 -15.88 7.76
CA PHE A 131 -5.06 -16.00 6.31
C PHE A 131 -5.38 -17.46 5.93
N PRO A 132 -6.05 -17.71 4.78
CA PRO A 132 -6.37 -19.06 4.34
C PRO A 132 -5.13 -19.73 3.74
N GLY A 133 -4.17 -20.12 4.58
CA GLY A 133 -2.88 -20.66 4.16
C GLY A 133 -3.01 -21.90 3.27
N ASP A 134 -3.98 -22.78 3.56
CA ASP A 134 -4.22 -24.00 2.79
C ASP A 134 -4.72 -23.73 1.37
N ASP A 135 -5.49 -22.65 1.17
CA ASP A 135 -6.06 -22.26 -0.12
C ASP A 135 -5.20 -21.21 -0.87
N THR A 136 -4.25 -20.59 -0.17
CA THR A 136 -3.41 -19.53 -0.74
C THR A 136 -2.53 -20.08 -1.88
N PRO A 137 -2.53 -19.44 -3.07
CA PRO A 137 -1.63 -19.80 -4.14
C PRO A 137 -0.18 -19.51 -3.75
N ILE A 138 0.68 -20.51 -3.90
CA ILE A 138 2.13 -20.38 -3.76
C ILE A 138 2.75 -20.71 -5.11
N VAL A 139 3.40 -19.72 -5.72
CA VAL A 139 4.03 -19.87 -7.04
C VAL A 139 5.54 -19.83 -6.88
N ARG A 140 6.20 -20.90 -7.35
CA ARG A 140 7.65 -21.00 -7.38
C ARG A 140 8.23 -20.15 -8.50
N VAL A 141 9.13 -19.25 -8.17
CA VAL A 141 9.68 -18.27 -9.11
C VAL A 141 11.19 -18.09 -8.94
N SER A 142 11.83 -17.61 -10.00
CA SER A 142 13.15 -17.00 -9.95
C SER A 142 13.04 -15.62 -10.59
N ALA A 143 12.84 -14.60 -9.75
CA ALA A 143 12.70 -13.23 -10.23
C ALA A 143 13.95 -12.76 -10.98
N LEU A 144 15.14 -13.21 -10.58
CA LEU A 144 16.41 -12.86 -11.22
C LEU A 144 16.52 -13.45 -12.62
N LYS A 145 16.35 -14.78 -12.78
CA LYS A 145 16.42 -15.42 -14.10
C LYS A 145 15.32 -14.92 -15.04
N ALA A 146 14.12 -14.68 -14.52
CA ALA A 146 13.05 -14.05 -15.29
C ALA A 146 13.44 -12.64 -15.79
N LEU A 147 14.09 -11.84 -14.93
CA LEU A 147 14.58 -10.52 -15.30
C LEU A 147 15.71 -10.59 -16.34
N GLU A 148 16.59 -11.59 -16.27
CA GLU A 148 17.65 -11.86 -17.24
C GLU A 148 17.13 -12.36 -18.60
N GLY A 149 15.86 -12.78 -18.66
CA GLY A 149 15.17 -13.18 -19.89
C GLY A 149 15.06 -14.69 -20.09
N ASP A 150 15.26 -15.49 -19.03
CA ASP A 150 14.97 -16.91 -19.07
C ASP A 150 13.46 -17.15 -19.28
N ALA A 151 13.11 -17.87 -20.33
CA ALA A 151 11.72 -18.08 -20.75
C ALA A 151 10.90 -18.92 -19.76
N GLU A 152 11.53 -19.89 -19.09
CA GLU A 152 10.87 -20.75 -18.11
C GLU A 152 10.45 -19.92 -16.89
N TRP A 153 11.41 -19.17 -16.33
CA TRP A 153 11.16 -18.33 -15.16
C TRP A 153 10.29 -17.12 -15.49
N ALA A 154 10.39 -16.55 -16.69
CA ALA A 154 9.46 -15.53 -17.15
C ALA A 154 8.02 -16.06 -17.22
N SER A 155 7.82 -17.32 -17.63
CA SER A 155 6.50 -17.95 -17.60
C SER A 155 5.96 -18.10 -16.17
N LYS A 156 6.82 -18.38 -15.19
CA LYS A 156 6.42 -18.45 -13.77
C LYS A 156 6.01 -17.10 -13.18
N ILE A 157 6.58 -15.99 -13.64
CA ILE A 157 6.09 -14.65 -13.28
C ILE A 157 4.70 -14.38 -13.84
N VAL A 158 4.38 -14.93 -15.01
CA VAL A 158 3.01 -14.82 -15.57
C VAL A 158 2.04 -15.67 -14.77
N GLU A 159 2.41 -16.91 -14.42
CA GLU A 159 1.62 -17.78 -13.53
C GLU A 159 1.35 -17.13 -12.17
N LEU A 160 2.35 -16.44 -11.59
CA LEU A 160 2.16 -15.64 -10.38
C LEU A 160 1.12 -14.55 -10.58
N MET A 161 1.16 -13.83 -11.69
CA MET A 161 0.19 -12.77 -11.97
C MET A 161 -1.21 -13.30 -12.29
N ASP A 162 -1.32 -14.47 -12.93
CA ASP A 162 -2.60 -15.17 -13.14
C ASP A 162 -3.21 -15.57 -11.77
N ALA A 163 -2.39 -16.09 -10.85
CA ALA A 163 -2.83 -16.37 -9.48
C ALA A 163 -3.26 -15.10 -8.72
N VAL A 164 -2.62 -13.96 -8.97
CA VAL A 164 -3.02 -12.66 -8.42
C VAL A 164 -4.35 -12.18 -9.02
N ASP A 165 -4.57 -12.35 -10.32
CA ASP A 165 -5.85 -12.05 -10.98
C ASP A 165 -6.98 -12.92 -10.40
N ASP A 166 -6.74 -14.21 -10.19
CA ASP A 166 -7.77 -15.16 -9.77
C ASP A 166 -8.08 -15.10 -8.27
N PHE A 167 -7.05 -14.97 -7.43
CA PHE A 167 -7.19 -15.11 -5.97
C PHE A 167 -7.45 -13.78 -5.25
N ILE A 168 -6.85 -12.68 -5.72
CA ILE A 168 -7.11 -11.37 -5.13
C ILE A 168 -8.43 -10.87 -5.71
N VAL A 169 -9.47 -10.86 -4.87
CA VAL A 169 -10.80 -10.40 -5.25
C VAL A 169 -10.70 -8.93 -5.66
N GLU A 170 -11.26 -8.59 -6.82
CA GLU A 170 -11.40 -7.19 -7.20
C GLU A 170 -12.26 -6.50 -6.14
N PRO A 171 -11.72 -5.50 -5.42
CA PRO A 171 -12.46 -4.87 -4.34
C PRO A 171 -13.71 -4.22 -4.92
N GLU A 172 -14.85 -4.43 -4.25
CA GLU A 172 -16.04 -3.65 -4.57
C GLU A 172 -15.73 -2.18 -4.33
N ARG A 173 -15.48 -1.46 -5.42
CA ARG A 173 -15.23 -0.03 -5.38
C ARG A 173 -16.47 0.62 -4.78
N ALA A 174 -16.30 1.31 -3.65
CA ALA A 174 -17.37 1.97 -2.93
C ALA A 174 -17.88 3.24 -3.65
N VAL A 175 -18.14 3.15 -4.96
CA VAL A 175 -18.51 4.26 -5.85
C VAL A 175 -19.86 4.89 -5.50
N ASP A 176 -20.76 4.12 -4.90
CA ASP A 176 -22.08 4.59 -4.47
C ASP A 176 -22.06 5.32 -3.12
N GLN A 177 -20.90 5.35 -2.43
CA GLN A 177 -20.75 6.08 -1.17
C GLN A 177 -20.40 7.56 -1.40
N PRO A 178 -20.58 8.43 -0.39
CA PRO A 178 -20.10 9.81 -0.46
C PRO A 178 -18.58 9.89 -0.74
N PHE A 179 -18.20 10.74 -1.69
CA PHE A 179 -16.80 10.97 -2.08
C PHE A 179 -15.90 11.22 -0.86
N LEU A 180 -14.77 10.53 -0.81
CA LEU A 180 -13.68 10.74 0.14
C LEU A 180 -12.35 10.38 -0.51
N MET A 181 -11.39 11.29 -0.43
CA MET A 181 -10.02 11.11 -0.94
C MET A 181 -9.02 11.71 0.06
N PRO A 182 -8.18 10.89 0.72
CA PRO A 182 -7.09 11.39 1.54
C PRO A 182 -6.05 12.14 0.70
N ILE A 183 -5.52 13.24 1.23
CA ILE A 183 -4.52 14.04 0.54
C ILE A 183 -3.13 13.51 0.88
N GLU A 184 -2.38 13.11 -0.15
CA GLU A 184 -1.03 12.56 -0.06
C GLU A 184 0.04 13.63 -0.30
N ASP A 185 -0.18 14.48 -1.30
CA ASP A 185 0.73 15.57 -1.67
C ASP A 185 0.01 16.76 -2.33
N VAL A 186 0.62 17.94 -2.29
CA VAL A 186 0.08 19.22 -2.74
C VAL A 186 1.05 19.94 -3.67
N PHE A 187 0.60 20.15 -4.91
CA PHE A 187 1.33 20.85 -5.96
C PHE A 187 0.66 22.18 -6.28
N SER A 188 1.44 23.16 -6.73
CA SER A 188 0.94 24.39 -7.32
C SER A 188 1.37 24.43 -8.78
N ILE A 189 0.40 24.49 -9.69
CA ILE A 189 0.66 24.59 -11.12
C ILE A 189 0.43 26.05 -11.52
N THR A 190 1.51 26.71 -11.95
CA THR A 190 1.48 28.09 -12.44
C THR A 190 0.40 28.27 -13.50
N GLY A 191 -0.55 29.18 -13.25
CA GLY A 191 -1.64 29.49 -14.18
C GLY A 191 -2.85 28.53 -14.15
N ARG A 192 -2.79 27.41 -13.41
CA ARG A 192 -3.94 26.51 -13.19
C ARG A 192 -4.47 26.58 -11.76
N GLY A 193 -3.60 26.57 -10.76
CA GLY A 193 -3.97 26.59 -9.34
C GLY A 193 -3.36 25.43 -8.55
N THR A 194 -3.97 25.12 -7.39
CA THR A 194 -3.49 24.10 -6.46
C THR A 194 -4.06 22.74 -6.83
N VAL A 195 -3.18 21.76 -7.05
CA VAL A 195 -3.54 20.36 -7.30
C VAL A 195 -3.17 19.55 -6.07
N VAL A 196 -4.13 18.78 -5.56
CA VAL A 196 -3.89 17.82 -4.50
C VAL A 196 -3.97 16.41 -5.06
N THR A 197 -3.11 15.52 -4.60
CA THR A 197 -3.04 14.14 -5.07
C THR A 197 -3.45 13.16 -3.99
N GLY A 198 -4.02 12.04 -4.40
CA GLY A 198 -4.31 10.91 -3.54
C GLY A 198 -5.17 9.85 -4.20
N ARG A 199 -5.28 8.71 -3.55
CA ARG A 199 -6.22 7.64 -3.93
C ARG A 199 -7.63 7.99 -3.48
N VAL A 200 -8.60 7.95 -4.39
CA VAL A 200 -10.02 8.05 -4.01
C VAL A 200 -10.39 6.79 -3.23
N GLU A 201 -10.74 6.95 -1.96
CA GLU A 201 -11.07 5.82 -1.08
C GLU A 201 -12.49 5.32 -1.36
N ARG A 202 -13.42 6.25 -1.55
CA ARG A 202 -14.82 5.95 -1.84
C ARG A 202 -15.51 7.06 -2.62
N GLY A 203 -16.62 6.72 -3.24
CA GLY A 203 -17.45 7.60 -4.03
C GLY A 203 -16.83 7.98 -5.38
N ILE A 204 -17.40 9.02 -5.97
CA ILE A 204 -16.97 9.60 -7.24
C ILE A 204 -16.89 11.11 -7.05
N VAL A 205 -15.84 11.74 -7.58
CA VAL A 205 -15.77 13.20 -7.75
C VAL A 205 -15.80 13.53 -9.23
N LYS A 206 -16.67 14.46 -9.60
CA LYS A 206 -16.76 14.97 -10.98
C LYS A 206 -16.21 16.38 -11.07
N VAL A 207 -15.68 16.72 -12.24
CA VAL A 207 -15.30 18.10 -12.53
C VAL A 207 -16.52 19.01 -12.39
N GLY A 208 -16.39 20.04 -11.55
CA GLY A 208 -17.43 21.01 -11.23
C GLY A 208 -18.13 20.77 -9.89
N GLU A 209 -17.88 19.66 -9.20
CA GLU A 209 -18.53 19.37 -7.91
C GLU A 209 -17.94 20.18 -6.75
N GLU A 210 -18.83 20.58 -5.83
CA GLU A 210 -18.43 21.17 -4.54
C GLU A 210 -17.93 20.07 -3.61
N ILE A 211 -16.81 20.34 -2.94
CA ILE A 211 -16.13 19.43 -2.01
C ILE A 211 -15.63 20.22 -0.79
N GLU A 212 -15.42 19.51 0.31
CA GLU A 212 -14.84 20.04 1.55
C GLU A 212 -13.42 19.52 1.75
N ILE A 213 -12.54 20.41 2.21
CA ILE A 213 -11.20 20.07 2.72
C ILE A 213 -11.34 19.96 4.24
N ILE A 214 -11.12 18.76 4.78
CA ILE A 214 -11.43 18.41 6.16
C ILE A 214 -10.20 17.85 6.88
N GLY A 215 -10.03 18.23 8.16
CA GLY A 215 -8.96 17.74 9.03
C GLY A 215 -7.85 18.77 9.22
N LEU A 216 -7.12 18.67 10.34
CA LEU A 216 -5.99 19.53 10.79
C LEU A 216 -6.29 21.03 11.00
N ARG A 217 -7.20 21.59 10.22
CA ARG A 217 -7.62 22.99 10.18
C ARG A 217 -9.15 23.07 10.12
N PRO A 218 -9.75 24.26 10.34
CA PRO A 218 -11.18 24.45 10.12
C PRO A 218 -11.58 24.04 8.70
N THR A 219 -12.68 23.28 8.59
CA THR A 219 -13.20 22.81 7.31
C THR A 219 -13.47 23.98 6.36
N THR A 220 -13.01 23.85 5.12
CA THR A 220 -13.28 24.82 4.05
C THR A 220 -13.92 24.16 2.85
N LYS A 221 -14.75 24.91 2.12
CA LYS A 221 -15.39 24.47 0.89
C LYS A 221 -14.61 24.95 -0.33
N THR A 222 -14.57 24.13 -1.36
CA THR A 222 -14.01 24.47 -2.66
C THR A 222 -14.75 23.71 -3.77
N THR A 223 -14.34 23.90 -5.02
CA THR A 223 -14.87 23.20 -6.18
C THR A 223 -13.74 22.43 -6.86
N CYS A 224 -13.96 21.14 -7.14
CA CYS A 224 -13.09 20.37 -8.00
C CYS A 224 -13.23 20.89 -9.43
N THR A 225 -12.16 21.37 -10.05
CA THR A 225 -12.18 21.98 -11.40
C THR A 225 -11.42 21.18 -12.45
N GLY A 226 -10.81 20.08 -12.03
CA GLY A 226 -10.12 19.16 -12.92
C GLY A 226 -9.76 17.90 -12.17
N VAL A 227 -9.84 16.77 -12.85
CA VAL A 227 -9.34 15.47 -12.40
C VAL A 227 -8.32 14.99 -13.43
N GLU A 228 -7.14 14.61 -12.96
CA GLU A 228 -6.05 14.15 -13.82
C GLU A 228 -5.46 12.85 -13.26
N MET A 229 -5.15 11.90 -14.13
CA MET A 229 -4.42 10.68 -13.78
C MET A 229 -3.31 10.49 -14.82
N PHE A 230 -2.05 10.42 -14.37
CA PHE A 230 -0.88 10.23 -15.25
C PHE A 230 -0.83 11.16 -16.48
N ARG A 231 -1.04 12.47 -16.28
CA ARG A 231 -1.07 13.48 -17.37
C ARG A 231 -2.22 13.33 -18.36
N LYS A 232 -3.23 12.52 -18.05
CA LYS A 232 -4.47 12.39 -18.81
C LYS A 232 -5.59 13.06 -18.02
N LEU A 233 -6.34 13.93 -18.70
CA LEU A 233 -7.52 14.55 -18.14
C LEU A 233 -8.68 13.55 -18.11
N LEU A 234 -9.38 13.51 -16.99
CA LEU A 234 -10.57 12.68 -16.78
C LEU A 234 -11.76 13.58 -16.45
N ASP A 235 -12.96 13.12 -16.82
CA ASP A 235 -14.21 13.80 -16.45
C ASP A 235 -14.60 13.57 -14.98
N GLU A 236 -14.15 12.46 -14.41
CA GLU A 236 -14.39 12.06 -13.03
C GLU A 236 -13.26 11.18 -12.48
N GLY A 237 -13.12 11.17 -11.16
CA GLY A 237 -12.29 10.22 -10.43
C GLY A 237 -13.15 9.33 -9.55
N ARG A 238 -12.91 8.02 -9.58
CA ARG A 238 -13.72 7.02 -8.87
C ARG A 238 -12.91 6.34 -7.79
N ALA A 239 -13.59 5.75 -6.80
CA ALA A 239 -12.96 4.90 -5.79
C ALA A 239 -11.95 3.90 -6.42
N GLY A 240 -10.74 3.86 -5.86
CA GLY A 240 -9.59 3.10 -6.37
C GLY A 240 -8.62 3.92 -7.23
N ASP A 241 -9.06 5.04 -7.82
CA ASP A 241 -8.24 5.83 -8.73
C ASP A 241 -7.23 6.71 -7.97
N ASN A 242 -5.96 6.69 -8.38
CA ASN A 242 -4.94 7.66 -7.97
C ASN A 242 -5.04 8.90 -8.85
N ILE A 243 -5.56 10.00 -8.30
CA ILE A 243 -5.85 11.21 -9.08
C ILE A 243 -5.14 12.45 -8.54
N GLY A 244 -4.94 13.43 -9.41
CA GLY A 244 -4.72 14.83 -9.07
C GLY A 244 -6.02 15.62 -9.23
N ALA A 245 -6.52 16.20 -8.14
CA ALA A 245 -7.71 17.06 -8.12
C ALA A 245 -7.30 18.53 -8.08
N LEU A 246 -7.72 19.32 -9.07
CA LEU A 246 -7.48 20.77 -9.14
C LEU A 246 -8.54 21.53 -8.34
N LEU A 247 -8.11 22.29 -7.34
CA LEU A 247 -9.00 23.00 -6.40
C LEU A 247 -9.16 24.48 -6.77
N ARG A 248 -10.41 24.95 -6.86
CA ARG A 248 -10.70 26.34 -7.18
C ARG A 248 -10.41 27.28 -6.01
N GLY A 249 -9.56 28.28 -6.23
CA GLY A 249 -9.37 29.38 -5.28
C GLY A 249 -8.68 28.97 -3.97
N THR A 250 -8.22 27.72 -3.85
CA THR A 250 -7.43 27.22 -2.72
C THR A 250 -5.96 27.50 -2.99
N LYS A 251 -5.25 28.10 -2.02
CA LYS A 251 -3.79 28.28 -2.12
C LYS A 251 -3.06 27.06 -1.55
N LYS A 252 -1.80 26.88 -1.93
CA LYS A 252 -0.99 25.75 -1.45
C LYS A 252 -0.85 25.76 0.07
N GLU A 253 -0.79 26.91 0.71
CA GLU A 253 -0.68 27.08 2.16
C GLU A 253 -1.98 26.78 2.94
N ASP A 254 -3.12 26.72 2.24
CA ASP A 254 -4.45 26.48 2.80
C ASP A 254 -4.84 24.99 2.79
N VAL A 255 -4.02 24.13 2.19
CA VAL A 255 -4.24 22.69 2.09
C VAL A 255 -2.95 21.92 2.31
N GLU A 256 -2.99 20.84 3.07
CA GLU A 256 -1.81 20.04 3.40
C GLU A 256 -2.09 18.53 3.40
N ARG A 257 -1.00 17.75 3.31
CA ARG A 257 -1.02 16.30 3.50
C ARG A 257 -1.67 15.96 4.84
N GLY A 258 -2.46 14.88 4.86
CA GLY A 258 -3.15 14.43 6.06
C GLY A 258 -4.53 15.07 6.26
N GLN A 259 -4.92 16.04 5.44
CA GLN A 259 -6.33 16.38 5.26
C GLN A 259 -7.00 15.41 4.29
N VAL A 260 -8.33 15.49 4.17
CA VAL A 260 -9.11 14.73 3.19
C VAL A 260 -9.99 15.68 2.37
N LEU A 261 -10.17 15.35 1.10
CA LEU A 261 -11.28 15.89 0.30
C LEU A 261 -12.51 15.01 0.53
N ALA A 262 -13.67 15.60 0.78
CA ALA A 262 -14.90 14.83 0.95
C ALA A 262 -16.13 15.54 0.36
N LYS A 263 -17.18 14.76 0.09
CA LYS A 263 -18.50 15.31 -0.22
C LYS A 263 -18.97 16.20 0.95
N PRO A 264 -19.51 17.40 0.70
CA PRO A 264 -19.87 18.32 1.78
C PRO A 264 -20.81 17.70 2.82
N GLY A 265 -20.47 17.82 4.10
CA GLY A 265 -21.24 17.29 5.22
C GLY A 265 -21.25 15.76 5.35
N SER A 266 -20.46 15.03 4.56
CA SER A 266 -20.43 13.56 4.62
C SER A 266 -19.64 13.00 5.80
N ILE A 267 -18.68 13.76 6.33
CA ILE A 267 -17.85 13.41 7.49
C ILE A 267 -17.57 14.66 8.33
N THR A 268 -17.22 14.45 9.59
CA THR A 268 -16.77 15.51 10.51
C THR A 268 -15.43 15.12 11.14
N PRO A 269 -14.49 16.06 11.35
CA PRO A 269 -13.26 15.74 12.05
C PRO A 269 -13.52 15.56 13.54
N HIS A 270 -12.80 14.64 14.17
CA HIS A 270 -12.89 14.34 15.60
C HIS A 270 -11.51 14.45 16.27
N THR A 271 -11.48 14.82 17.54
CA THR A 271 -10.26 14.93 18.36
C THR A 271 -10.19 13.92 19.50
N ASN A 272 -11.32 13.29 19.83
CA ASN A 272 -11.43 12.29 20.88
C ASN A 272 -12.13 11.06 20.32
N PHE A 273 -11.59 9.88 20.60
CA PHE A 273 -12.15 8.60 20.21
C PHE A 273 -11.70 7.51 21.18
N SER A 274 -12.43 6.40 21.22
CA SER A 274 -12.01 5.18 21.92
C SER A 274 -11.52 4.19 20.87
N SER A 275 -10.45 3.45 21.18
CA SER A 275 -9.90 2.43 20.29
C SER A 275 -9.35 1.28 21.10
N GLN A 276 -9.38 0.09 20.51
CA GLN A 276 -8.54 -1.01 20.95
C GLN A 276 -7.15 -0.81 20.36
N VAL A 277 -6.11 -1.05 21.16
CA VAL A 277 -4.71 -0.86 20.77
C VAL A 277 -3.94 -2.10 21.20
N TYR A 278 -3.29 -2.75 20.24
CA TYR A 278 -2.28 -3.76 20.53
C TYR A 278 -0.93 -3.07 20.71
N VAL A 279 -0.27 -3.31 21.85
CA VAL A 279 1.06 -2.77 22.13
C VAL A 279 2.09 -3.81 21.74
N LEU A 280 2.87 -3.52 20.69
CA LEU A 280 3.91 -4.42 20.21
C LEU A 280 4.92 -4.74 21.33
N THR A 281 5.28 -6.01 21.40
CA THR A 281 6.35 -6.53 22.26
C THR A 281 7.72 -6.03 21.81
N LYS A 282 8.74 -6.23 22.64
CA LYS A 282 10.11 -5.88 22.28
C LYS A 282 10.60 -6.66 21.05
N GLU A 283 10.19 -7.91 20.96
CA GLU A 283 10.57 -8.86 19.91
C GLU A 283 9.96 -8.46 18.56
N GLU A 284 8.80 -7.80 18.56
CA GLU A 284 8.12 -7.21 17.40
C GLU A 284 8.57 -5.77 17.10
N GLY A 285 9.75 -5.35 17.58
CA GLY A 285 10.25 -3.98 17.37
C GLY A 285 9.48 -2.90 18.14
N GLY A 286 8.63 -3.28 19.09
CA GLY A 286 7.89 -2.40 19.98
C GLY A 286 8.76 -1.77 21.07
N ARG A 287 8.10 -1.24 22.10
CA ARG A 287 8.79 -0.50 23.17
C ARG A 287 9.48 -1.46 24.14
N HIS A 288 10.70 -1.13 24.55
CA HIS A 288 11.39 -1.86 25.63
C HIS A 288 10.79 -1.58 27.02
N THR A 289 10.09 -0.46 27.18
CA THR A 289 9.52 -0.03 28.45
C THR A 289 8.02 0.21 28.31
N PRO A 290 7.23 -0.14 29.35
CA PRO A 290 5.84 0.26 29.44
C PRO A 290 5.68 1.77 29.29
N PHE A 291 4.52 2.20 28.80
CA PHE A 291 4.11 3.59 28.82
C PHE A 291 2.96 3.76 29.82
N PHE A 292 2.83 4.96 30.37
CA PHE A 292 1.81 5.29 31.35
C PHE A 292 0.85 6.33 30.78
N ALA A 293 -0.20 6.64 31.54
CA ALA A 293 -1.04 7.80 31.25
C ALA A 293 -0.17 9.04 31.00
N ASN A 294 -0.58 9.88 30.03
CA ASN A 294 0.18 11.05 29.53
C ASN A 294 1.30 10.70 28.51
N TYR A 295 1.30 9.49 27.95
CA TYR A 295 2.12 9.19 26.77
C TYR A 295 1.54 9.89 25.53
N HIS A 296 2.42 10.51 24.74
CA HIS A 296 2.07 11.28 23.55
C HIS A 296 2.71 10.71 22.27
N PRO A 297 2.23 9.57 21.76
CA PRO A 297 2.72 9.03 20.50
C PRO A 297 2.19 9.81 19.28
N GLN A 298 2.82 9.56 18.14
CA GLN A 298 2.25 9.90 16.84
C GLN A 298 1.21 8.85 16.45
N PHE A 299 0.03 9.28 16.05
CA PHE A 299 -1.01 8.46 15.47
C PHE A 299 -1.04 8.67 13.96
N TYR A 300 -1.16 7.57 13.22
CA TYR A 300 -1.25 7.59 11.77
C TYR A 300 -2.65 7.15 11.36
N PHE A 301 -3.38 8.03 10.68
CA PHE A 301 -4.70 7.74 10.12
C PHE A 301 -4.64 8.00 8.61
N ARG A 302 -4.60 6.94 7.80
CA ARG A 302 -4.42 7.08 6.35
C ARG A 302 -3.17 7.91 6.04
N THR A 303 -3.33 9.12 5.48
CA THR A 303 -2.23 10.04 5.17
C THR A 303 -1.90 11.03 6.28
N THR A 304 -2.71 11.06 7.35
CA THR A 304 -2.54 11.94 8.50
C THR A 304 -1.55 11.37 9.50
N ASP A 305 -0.61 12.17 9.95
CA ASP A 305 0.18 11.96 11.16
C ASP A 305 -0.14 13.05 12.18
N VAL A 306 -0.49 12.68 13.41
CA VAL A 306 -0.87 13.63 14.46
C VAL A 306 -0.47 13.14 15.84
N THR A 307 0.12 14.04 16.65
CA THR A 307 0.42 13.74 18.05
C THR A 307 -0.88 13.67 18.83
N GLY A 308 -1.12 12.55 19.51
CA GLY A 308 -2.27 12.37 20.40
C GLY A 308 -1.83 12.02 21.81
N SER A 309 -2.69 12.25 22.79
CA SER A 309 -2.49 11.81 24.18
C SER A 309 -3.29 10.53 24.46
N ILE A 310 -2.68 9.56 25.13
CA ILE A 310 -3.38 8.33 25.55
C ILE A 310 -3.93 8.49 26.98
N THR A 311 -5.21 8.17 27.13
CA THR A 311 -5.86 7.92 28.42
C THR A 311 -6.21 6.44 28.50
N LEU A 312 -5.61 5.72 29.45
CA LEU A 312 -5.88 4.31 29.71
C LEU A 312 -7.09 4.16 30.65
N GLU A 313 -7.85 3.07 30.50
CA GLU A 313 -8.90 2.71 31.46
C GLU A 313 -8.29 2.33 32.82
N GLU A 314 -9.05 2.52 33.90
CA GLU A 314 -8.57 2.15 35.24
C GLU A 314 -8.25 0.66 35.31
N GLY A 315 -6.99 0.34 35.66
CA GLY A 315 -6.52 -1.04 35.83
C GLY A 315 -5.76 -1.62 34.64
N VAL A 316 -5.57 -0.86 33.57
CA VAL A 316 -4.67 -1.16 32.43
C VAL A 316 -3.30 -0.49 32.61
#